data_AF-A0A2M7CMV9-F1
#
_entry.id   AF-A0A2M7CMV9-F1
#
_cell.length_a   1.000
_cell.length_b   1.000
_cell.length_c   1.000
_cell.angle_alpha   90.00
_cell.angle_beta   90.00
_cell.angle_gamma   90.00
#
_symmetry.space_group_name_H-M   'P 1'
#
loop_
_entity.id
_entity.type
_entity.pdbx_description
1 polymer ?
#
loop_
_entity_poly.entity_id
_entity_poly.type
_entity_poly.pdbx_seq_one_letter_code
_entity_poly.pdbx_strand_id
1 'polypeptide(L)'
;MRKQILPLLALSLLAFLFALWAGLLRLGWHLPQLAPSLAKAHGPLMVSGFLGALIGLERVVALKIRWMYAAPLLAGLGWLAALLAPTLPLGPILLTLSSAVTVAILAVIVRREPALHTVTMLAGSLAWLAGNLLWLTGQAVFQVVYWW
;
A
#
# COMPACT_ATOMS: atom_id res chain seq x y z
N MET A 1 -18.13 -11.89 -8.18
CA MET A 1 -17.26 -11.42 -7.08
C MET A 1 -15.94 -12.19 -6.98
N ARG A 2 -15.92 -13.54 -6.96
CA ARG A 2 -14.66 -14.32 -6.79
C ARG A 2 -13.57 -14.04 -7.85
N LYS A 3 -13.96 -13.82 -9.11
CA LYS A 3 -13.03 -13.51 -10.21
C LYS A 3 -12.34 -12.14 -10.10
N GLN A 4 -12.96 -11.15 -9.44
CA GLN A 4 -12.39 -9.79 -9.29
C GLN A 4 -11.32 -9.71 -8.20
N ILE A 5 -11.30 -10.67 -7.27
CA ILE A 5 -10.34 -10.74 -6.17
C ILE A 5 -8.98 -11.25 -6.68
N LEU A 6 -8.99 -12.22 -7.59
CA LEU A 6 -7.78 -12.85 -8.13
C LEU A 6 -6.78 -11.83 -8.74
N PRO A 7 -7.18 -10.89 -9.61
CA PRO A 7 -6.23 -9.92 -10.16
C PRO A 7 -5.68 -8.97 -9.09
N LEU A 8 -6.50 -8.55 -8.12
CA LEU A 8 -6.04 -7.68 -7.02
C LEU A 8 -5.07 -8.42 -6.09
N LEU A 9 -5.35 -9.69 -5.79
CA LEU A 9 -4.44 -10.54 -5.03
C LEU A 9 -3.12 -10.75 -5.80
N ALA A 10 -3.18 -10.99 -7.10
CA ALA A 10 -1.99 -11.12 -7.93
C ALA A 10 -1.14 -9.83 -7.92
N LEU A 11 -1.77 -8.66 -8.05
CA LEU A 11 -1.07 -7.37 -7.93
C LEU A 11 -0.40 -7.20 -6.56
N SER A 12 -1.08 -7.59 -5.49
CA SER A 12 -0.54 -7.57 -4.13
C SER A 12 0.68 -8.49 -3.99
N LEU A 13 0.58 -9.73 -4.49
CA LEU A 13 1.68 -10.70 -4.43
C LEU A 13 2.87 -10.27 -5.29
N LEU A 14 2.63 -9.66 -6.45
CA LEU A 14 3.70 -9.10 -7.26
C LEU A 14 4.41 -7.95 -6.53
N ALA A 15 3.67 -7.05 -5.88
CA ALA A 15 4.26 -6.00 -5.04
C ALA A 15 5.18 -6.60 -3.96
N PHE A 16 4.74 -7.68 -3.30
CA PHE A 16 5.52 -8.40 -2.30
C PHE A 16 6.82 -8.97 -2.89
N LEU A 17 6.76 -9.65 -4.04
CA LEU A 17 7.95 -10.21 -4.68
C LEU A 17 8.96 -9.14 -5.07
N PHE A 18 8.51 -8.01 -5.62
CA PHE A 18 9.40 -6.88 -5.92
C PHE A 18 9.95 -6.22 -4.65
N ALA A 19 9.15 -6.11 -3.58
CA ALA A 19 9.61 -5.61 -2.29
C ALA A 19 10.67 -6.51 -1.66
N LEU A 20 10.51 -7.84 -1.75
CA LEU A 20 11.53 -8.80 -1.30
C LEU A 20 12.81 -8.67 -2.11
N TRP A 21 12.71 -8.56 -3.44
CA TRP A 21 13.87 -8.35 -4.31
C TRP A 21 14.61 -7.05 -3.95
N ALA A 22 13.87 -5.96 -3.74
CA ALA A 22 14.41 -4.70 -3.25
C ALA A 22 15.08 -4.84 -1.88
N GLY A 23 14.53 -5.68 -0.99
CA GLY A 23 15.11 -5.99 0.32
C GLY A 23 16.44 -6.73 0.20
N LEU A 24 16.54 -7.73 -0.67
CA LEU A 24 17.79 -8.45 -0.95
C LEU A 24 18.88 -7.51 -1.50
N LEU A 25 18.51 -6.60 -2.42
CA LEU A 25 19.43 -5.56 -2.89
C LEU A 25 19.92 -4.66 -1.74
N ARG A 26 19.03 -4.29 -0.80
CA ARG A 26 19.40 -3.50 0.39
C ARG A 26 20.30 -4.26 1.38
N LEU A 27 20.21 -5.59 1.42
CA LEU A 27 21.10 -6.44 2.21
C LEU A 27 22.51 -6.57 1.61
N GLY A 28 22.75 -5.99 0.42
CA GLY A 28 24.04 -6.04 -0.25
C GLY A 28 24.25 -7.27 -1.13
N TRP A 29 23.18 -8.03 -1.41
CA TRP A 29 23.26 -9.09 -2.40
C TRP A 29 23.43 -8.52 -3.81
N HIS A 30 24.34 -9.10 -4.58
CA HIS A 30 24.63 -8.70 -5.96
C HIS A 30 23.60 -9.31 -6.92
N LEU A 31 22.40 -8.75 -6.93
CA LEU A 31 21.32 -9.17 -7.83
C LEU A 31 21.11 -8.16 -8.97
N PRO A 32 20.54 -8.59 -10.11
CA PRO A 32 20.14 -7.68 -11.17
C PRO A 32 19.19 -6.56 -10.70
N GLN A 33 19.45 -5.33 -11.15
CA GLN A 33 18.59 -4.18 -10.92
C GLN A 33 17.40 -4.20 -11.88
N LEU A 34 16.28 -4.80 -11.47
CA LEU A 34 15.11 -5.01 -12.33
C LEU A 34 14.35 -3.74 -12.71
N ALA A 35 14.51 -2.66 -11.93
CA ALA A 35 13.89 -1.36 -12.20
C ALA A 35 14.73 -0.22 -11.61
N PRO A 36 14.61 1.01 -12.15
CA PRO A 36 15.29 2.17 -11.59
C PRO A 36 14.91 2.34 -10.12
N SER A 37 15.89 2.56 -9.25
CA SER A 37 15.67 2.83 -7.82
C SER A 37 14.92 1.75 -7.02
N LEU A 38 14.76 0.52 -7.54
CA LEU A 38 14.05 -0.58 -6.88
C LEU A 38 14.47 -0.79 -5.41
N ALA A 39 15.76 -0.80 -5.11
CA ALA A 39 16.26 -0.93 -3.74
C ALA A 39 15.73 0.18 -2.79
N LYS A 40 15.60 1.42 -3.28
CA LYS A 40 15.04 2.55 -2.51
C LYS A 40 13.52 2.39 -2.31
N ALA A 41 12.84 1.69 -3.21
CA ALA A 41 11.40 1.47 -3.19
C ALA A 41 10.93 0.34 -2.25
N HIS A 42 11.84 -0.37 -1.55
CA HIS A 42 11.47 -1.48 -0.64
C HIS A 42 10.33 -1.12 0.33
N GLY A 43 10.46 -0.02 1.08
CA GLY A 43 9.46 0.40 2.07
C GLY A 43 8.09 0.70 1.44
N PRO A 44 8.01 1.62 0.45
CA PRO A 44 6.76 1.92 -0.25
C PRO A 44 6.11 0.69 -0.90
N LEU A 45 6.89 -0.20 -1.51
CA LEU A 45 6.36 -1.43 -2.13
C LEU A 45 5.82 -2.41 -1.08
N MET A 46 6.52 -2.58 0.05
CA MET A 46 6.10 -3.50 1.10
C MET A 46 4.84 -3.00 1.83
N VAL A 47 4.85 -1.76 2.29
CA VAL A 47 3.75 -1.23 3.12
C VAL A 47 2.60 -0.74 2.25
N SER A 48 2.85 0.21 1.35
CA SER A 48 1.76 0.83 0.59
C SER A 48 1.29 -0.04 -0.58
N GLY A 49 2.19 -0.77 -1.23
CA GLY A 49 1.88 -1.65 -2.35
C GLY A 49 1.28 -2.99 -1.92
N PHE A 50 2.02 -3.78 -1.15
CA PHE A 50 1.61 -5.12 -0.72
C PHE A 50 0.60 -5.07 0.45
N LEU A 51 1.01 -4.60 1.63
CA LEU A 51 0.13 -4.63 2.81
C LEU A 51 -1.13 -3.76 2.60
N GLY A 52 -0.99 -2.57 2.01
CA GLY A 52 -2.10 -1.70 1.66
C GLY A 52 -3.13 -2.39 0.74
N ALA A 53 -2.66 -3.12 -0.28
CA ALA A 53 -3.54 -3.89 -1.15
C ALA A 53 -4.16 -5.10 -0.43
N LEU A 54 -3.36 -5.89 0.30
CA LEU A 54 -3.81 -7.11 0.96
C LEU A 54 -4.85 -6.82 2.06
N ILE A 55 -4.55 -5.86 2.94
CA ILE A 55 -5.46 -5.45 4.02
C ILE A 55 -6.77 -4.93 3.43
N GLY A 56 -6.69 -4.06 2.42
CA GLY A 56 -7.88 -3.56 1.72
C GLY A 56 -8.69 -4.72 1.13
N LEU A 57 -8.04 -5.66 0.46
CA LEU A 57 -8.69 -6.81 -0.16
C LEU A 57 -9.40 -7.70 0.86
N GLU A 58 -8.76 -8.04 1.98
CA GLU A 58 -9.37 -8.83 3.04
C GLU A 58 -10.66 -8.19 3.58
N ARG A 59 -10.63 -6.88 3.83
CA ARG A 59 -11.79 -6.14 4.35
C ARG A 59 -12.92 -6.08 3.33
N VAL A 60 -12.60 -5.92 2.06
CA VAL A 60 -13.59 -5.92 0.97
C VAL A 60 -14.22 -7.30 0.78
N VAL A 61 -13.44 -8.37 0.91
CA VAL A 61 -13.94 -9.75 0.82
C VAL A 61 -14.90 -10.05 1.97
N ALA A 62 -14.60 -9.55 3.17
CA ALA A 62 -15.48 -9.68 4.33
C ALA A 62 -16.78 -8.87 4.16
N LEU A 63 -16.70 -7.60 3.76
CA LEU A 63 -17.84 -6.67 3.75
C LEU A 63 -18.69 -6.72 2.47
N LYS A 64 -18.12 -7.17 1.33
CA LYS A 64 -18.79 -7.29 0.02
C LYS A 64 -19.39 -5.99 -0.53
N ILE A 65 -18.85 -4.83 -0.16
CA ILE A 65 -19.30 -3.52 -0.62
C ILE A 65 -18.45 -3.02 -1.81
N ARG A 66 -19.10 -2.61 -2.90
CA ARG A 66 -18.45 -2.30 -4.20
C ARG A 66 -17.43 -1.17 -4.15
N TRP A 67 -17.71 -0.06 -3.46
CA TRP A 67 -16.78 1.09 -3.45
C TRP A 67 -15.48 0.76 -2.72
N MET A 68 -15.51 -0.18 -1.77
CA MET A 68 -14.34 -0.53 -0.95
C MET A 68 -13.23 -1.16 -1.80
N TYR A 69 -13.55 -1.74 -2.96
CA TYR A 69 -12.55 -2.25 -3.92
C TYR A 69 -11.61 -1.17 -4.45
N ALA A 70 -11.95 0.12 -4.29
CA ALA A 70 -11.05 1.22 -4.65
C ALA A 70 -9.73 1.16 -3.87
N ALA A 71 -9.75 0.81 -2.58
CA ALA A 71 -8.52 0.74 -1.77
C ALA A 71 -7.47 -0.24 -2.36
N PRO A 72 -7.78 -1.54 -2.52
CA PRO A 72 -6.81 -2.50 -3.08
C PRO A 72 -6.46 -2.22 -4.55
N LEU A 73 -7.40 -1.68 -5.34
CA LEU A 73 -7.12 -1.30 -6.73
C LEU A 73 -6.12 -0.15 -6.81
N LEU A 74 -6.32 0.91 -6.03
CA LEU A 74 -5.43 2.07 -5.97
C LEU A 74 -4.04 1.68 -5.43
N ALA A 75 -3.97 0.81 -4.43
CA ALA A 75 -2.69 0.28 -3.94
C ALA A 75 -1.97 -0.53 -5.03
N GLY A 76 -2.69 -1.45 -5.67
CA GLY A 76 -2.19 -2.30 -6.75
C GLY A 76 -1.67 -1.51 -7.96
N LEU A 77 -2.35 -0.44 -8.36
CA LEU A 77 -1.90 0.42 -9.46
C LEU A 77 -0.81 1.41 -9.00
N GLY A 78 -0.88 1.89 -7.76
CA GLY A 78 0.04 2.87 -7.22
C GLY A 78 1.47 2.36 -7.10
N TRP A 79 1.65 1.10 -6.67
CA TRP A 79 3.00 0.52 -6.60
C TRP A 79 3.60 0.30 -7.99
N LEU A 80 2.79 -0.12 -8.97
CA LEU A 80 3.22 -0.25 -10.36
C LEU A 80 3.65 1.11 -10.92
N ALA A 81 2.85 2.15 -10.70
CA ALA A 81 3.19 3.51 -11.14
C ALA A 81 4.47 4.01 -10.46
N ALA A 82 4.64 3.78 -9.16
CA ALA A 82 5.85 4.16 -8.42
C ALA A 82 7.11 3.45 -8.95
N LEU A 83 6.96 2.20 -9.41
CA LEU A 83 8.09 1.39 -9.90
C LEU A 83 8.44 1.71 -11.35
N LEU A 84 7.43 1.83 -12.23
CA LEU A 84 7.61 1.98 -13.68
C LEU A 84 7.84 3.43 -14.10
N ALA A 85 7.32 4.40 -13.34
CA ALA A 85 7.44 5.82 -13.64
C ALA A 85 7.86 6.62 -12.37
N PRO A 86 9.03 6.34 -11.79
CA PRO A 86 9.46 6.92 -10.50
C PRO A 86 9.65 8.45 -10.52
N THR A 87 9.75 9.06 -11.71
CA THR A 87 9.85 10.52 -11.86
C THR A 87 8.49 11.22 -11.84
N LEU A 88 7.39 10.48 -12.01
CA LEU A 88 6.03 11.01 -11.95
C LEU A 88 5.47 10.82 -10.53
N PRO A 89 4.70 11.80 -9.99
CA PRO A 89 4.10 11.68 -8.66
C PRO A 89 2.91 10.69 -8.63
N LEU A 90 2.58 10.02 -9.74
CA LEU A 90 1.39 9.18 -9.87
C LEU A 90 1.36 8.03 -8.85
N GLY A 91 2.49 7.38 -8.60
CA GLY A 91 2.60 6.32 -7.59
C GLY A 91 2.24 6.81 -6.19
N PRO A 92 2.95 7.80 -5.63
CA PRO A 92 2.62 8.43 -4.36
C PRO A 92 1.17 8.93 -4.27
N ILE A 93 0.62 9.54 -5.34
CA ILE A 93 -0.77 10.01 -5.37
C ILE A 93 -1.74 8.84 -5.19
N LEU A 94 -1.61 7.79 -6.00
CA LEU A 94 -2.49 6.62 -5.94
C LEU A 94 -2.40 5.89 -4.59
N LEU A 95 -1.20 5.76 -4.03
CA LEU A 95 -0.97 5.14 -2.73
C LEU A 95 -1.57 5.98 -1.58
N THR A 96 -1.46 7.31 -1.67
CA THR A 96 -2.11 8.23 -0.74
C THR A 96 -3.64 8.09 -0.79
N LEU A 97 -4.22 8.07 -1.99
CA LEU A 97 -5.66 7.85 -2.17
C LEU A 97 -6.09 6.49 -1.63
N SER A 98 -5.31 5.43 -1.87
CA SER A 98 -5.58 4.10 -1.30
C SER A 98 -5.64 4.12 0.23
N SER A 99 -4.68 4.80 0.88
CA SER A 99 -4.68 4.95 2.34
C SER A 99 -5.88 5.76 2.84
N ALA A 100 -6.30 6.82 2.14
CA ALA A 100 -7.49 7.58 2.50
C ALA A 100 -8.78 6.74 2.39
N VAL A 101 -8.91 5.94 1.34
CA VAL A 101 -10.04 5.00 1.20
C VAL A 101 -10.01 3.96 2.31
N THR A 102 -8.83 3.45 2.68
CA THR A 102 -8.67 2.47 3.76
C THR A 102 -9.07 3.04 5.12
N VAL A 103 -8.69 4.28 5.42
CA VAL A 103 -9.15 5.03 6.59
C VAL A 103 -10.68 5.13 6.60
N ALA A 104 -11.31 5.45 5.47
CA ALA A 104 -12.77 5.52 5.36
C ALA A 104 -13.44 4.15 5.62
N ILE A 105 -12.87 3.06 5.08
CA ILE A 105 -13.36 1.69 5.33
C ILE A 105 -13.26 1.36 6.83
N LEU A 106 -12.11 1.61 7.46
CA LEU A 106 -11.90 1.31 8.87
C LEU A 106 -12.74 2.19 9.79
N ALA A 107 -12.97 3.46 9.43
CA ALA A 107 -13.90 4.32 10.16
C ALA A 107 -15.34 3.78 10.12
N VAL A 108 -15.79 3.23 8.98
CA VAL A 108 -17.08 2.55 8.89
C VAL A 108 -17.11 1.30 9.77
N ILE A 109 -16.03 0.51 9.81
CA ILE A 109 -15.93 -0.68 10.67
C ILE A 109 -16.00 -0.29 12.15
N VAL A 110 -15.21 0.69 12.59
CA VAL A 110 -15.21 1.18 13.99
C VAL A 110 -16.60 1.69 14.40
N ARG A 111 -17.31 2.38 13.50
CA ARG A 111 -18.68 2.85 13.78
C ARG A 111 -19.69 1.71 13.93
N ARG A 112 -19.48 0.58 13.27
CA ARG A 112 -20.37 -0.59 13.34
C ARG A 112 -20.05 -1.49 14.53
N GLU A 113 -18.77 -1.66 14.81
CA GLU A 113 -18.25 -2.52 15.88
C GLU A 113 -17.08 -1.82 16.59
N PRO A 114 -17.39 -0.96 17.58
CA PRO A 114 -16.37 -0.27 18.35
C PRO A 114 -15.67 -1.27 19.27
N ALA A 115 -14.44 -1.63 18.92
CA ALA A 115 -13.59 -2.54 19.69
C ALA A 115 -12.14 -2.06 19.62
N LEU A 116 -11.31 -2.43 20.61
CA LEU A 116 -9.91 -1.99 20.65
C LEU A 116 -9.16 -2.35 19.36
N HIS A 117 -9.35 -3.56 18.83
CA HIS A 117 -8.68 -3.98 17.61
C HIS A 117 -9.09 -3.16 16.37
N THR A 118 -10.35 -2.74 16.25
CA THR A 118 -10.82 -1.92 15.12
C THR A 118 -10.29 -0.49 15.22
N VAL A 119 -10.24 0.07 16.44
CA VAL A 119 -9.64 1.38 16.71
C VAL A 119 -8.14 1.37 16.44
N THR A 120 -7.41 0.34 16.87
CA THR A 120 -5.97 0.21 16.60
C THR A 120 -5.69 0.12 15.09
N MET A 121 -6.47 -0.66 14.34
CA MET A 121 -6.34 -0.70 12.88
C MET A 121 -6.58 0.67 12.25
N LEU A 122 -7.60 1.41 12.69
CA LEU A 122 -7.87 2.76 12.21
C LEU A 122 -6.68 3.70 12.50
N ALA A 123 -6.15 3.69 13.72
CA ALA A 123 -4.96 4.47 14.08
C ALA A 123 -3.75 4.14 13.19
N GLY A 124 -3.50 2.85 12.93
CA GLY A 124 -2.47 2.41 11.99
C GLY A 124 -2.70 2.93 10.56
N SER A 125 -3.94 2.90 10.06
CA SER A 125 -4.25 3.46 8.73
C SER A 125 -4.11 4.98 8.65
N LEU A 126 -4.36 5.71 9.75
CA LEU A 126 -4.15 7.15 9.83
C LEU A 126 -2.65 7.48 9.82
N ALA A 127 -1.84 6.71 10.56
CA ALA A 127 -0.38 6.81 10.49
C ALA A 127 0.11 6.54 9.06
N TRP A 128 -0.37 5.47 8.43
CA TRP A 128 -0.03 5.15 7.03
C TRP A 128 -0.39 6.28 6.07
N LEU A 129 -1.58 6.88 6.20
CA LEU A 129 -1.99 8.06 5.41
C LEU A 129 -1.08 9.26 5.64
N ALA A 130 -0.69 9.54 6.89
CA ALA A 130 0.26 10.61 7.20
C ALA A 130 1.62 10.36 6.53
N GLY A 131 2.13 9.13 6.60
CA GLY A 131 3.38 8.74 5.92
C GLY A 131 3.30 8.92 4.40
N ASN A 132 2.18 8.54 3.77
CA ASN A 132 1.98 8.73 2.33
C ASN A 132 1.86 10.22 1.94
N LEU A 133 1.20 11.05 2.75
CA LEU A 133 1.13 12.50 2.52
C LEU A 133 2.52 13.16 2.63
N LEU A 134 3.30 12.80 3.63
CA LEU A 134 4.67 13.29 3.77
C LEU A 134 5.52 12.87 2.57
N TRP A 135 5.41 11.61 2.14
CA TRP A 135 6.13 11.12 0.97
C TRP A 135 5.69 11.83 -0.32
N LEU A 136 4.39 12.07 -0.51
CA LEU A 136 3.83 12.79 -1.66
C LEU A 136 4.32 14.24 -1.73
N THR A 137 4.55 14.89 -0.59
CA THR A 137 5.13 16.25 -0.52
C THR A 137 6.65 16.29 -0.74
N GLY A 138 7.27 15.16 -1.09
CA GLY A 138 8.68 15.06 -1.46
C GLY A 138 9.62 14.75 -0.28
N GLN A 139 9.09 14.44 0.90
CA GLN A 139 9.94 14.03 2.03
C GLN A 139 10.64 12.71 1.74
N ALA A 140 11.89 12.59 2.20
CA ALA A 140 12.70 11.42 1.96
C ALA A 140 12.16 10.19 2.72
N VAL A 141 12.29 9.00 2.12
CA VAL A 141 11.71 7.75 2.66
C VAL A 141 12.19 7.46 4.10
N PHE A 142 13.43 7.79 4.44
CA PHE A 142 13.96 7.55 5.79
C PHE A 142 13.31 8.44 6.88
N GLN A 143 12.66 9.54 6.49
CA GLN A 143 11.93 10.41 7.41
C GLN A 143 10.47 9.98 7.58
N VAL A 144 9.88 9.42 6.52
CA VAL A 144 8.47 9.01 6.53
C VAL A 144 8.26 7.59 7.06
N VAL A 145 9.30 6.75 7.06
CA VAL A 145 9.20 5.31 7.39
C VAL A 145 8.64 5.03 8.79
N TYR A 146 8.77 5.96 9.74
CA TYR A 146 8.23 5.77 11.10
C TYR A 146 6.69 5.80 11.17
N TRP A 147 6.04 6.32 10.12
CA TRP A 147 4.59 6.34 9.97
C TRP A 147 4.04 5.09 9.27
N TRP A 148 4.91 4.25 8.73
CA TRP A 148 4.62 3.03 7.97
C TRP A 148 4.94 1.79 8.80
#